data_AF-A0A537VHF2-F1
#
_entry.id   AF-A0A537VHF2-F1
#
_cell.length_a   1.000
_cell.length_b   1.000
_cell.length_c   1.000
_cell.angle_alpha   90.00
_cell.angle_beta   90.00
_cell.angle_gamma   90.00
#
_symmetry.space_group_name_H-M   'P 1'
#
loop_
_entity.id
_entity.type
_entity.pdbx_description
1 polymer ?
#
loop_
_entity_poly.entity_id
_entity_poly.type
_entity_poly.pdbx_seq_one_letter_code
_entity_poly.pdbx_strand_id
1 'polypeptide(L)' 'MGKVIVGMTISVDGYAADRHGSAGPLYPDLADLRDTDYMEAMINETGAVLMGRRAFEMADP' A
#
# COMPACT_ATOMS: atom_id res chain seq x y z
N MET A 1 -18.52 -16.99 -2.15
CA MET A 1 -18.18 -16.40 -0.83
C MET A 1 -17.00 -15.47 -1.07
N GLY A 2 -17.02 -14.23 -0.59
CA GLY A 2 -15.94 -13.26 -0.88
C GLY A 2 -14.66 -13.59 -0.11
N LYS A 3 -13.49 -13.42 -0.73
CA LYS A 3 -12.18 -13.50 -0.08
C LYS A 3 -11.76 -12.09 0.33
N VAL A 4 -11.38 -11.91 1.60
CA VAL A 4 -10.79 -10.65 2.07
C VAL A 4 -9.28 -10.80 2.03
N ILE A 5 -8.61 -9.87 1.37
CA ILE A 5 -7.15 -9.80 1.26
C ILE A 5 -6.68 -8.61 2.08
N VAL A 6 -5.66 -8.82 2.92
CA VAL A 6 -5.00 -7.75 3.69
C VAL A 6 -3.54 -7.71 3.27
N GLY A 7 -3.11 -6.57 2.75
CA GLY A 7 -1.71 -6.30 2.40
C GLY A 7 -1.25 -4.98 3.02
N MET A 8 -0.07 -4.99 3.63
CA MET A 8 0.60 -3.79 4.12
C MET A 8 2.12 -3.98 4.01
N THR A 9 2.84 -2.90 3.74
CA THR A 9 4.30 -2.87 3.94
C THR A 9 4.57 -2.17 5.26
N ILE A 10 5.50 -2.73 6.02
CA ILE A 10 5.91 -2.21 7.33
C ILE A 10 7.42 -2.29 7.46
N SER A 11 7.98 -1.46 8.32
CA SER A 11 9.34 -1.60 8.78
C SER A 11 9.51 -2.88 9.61
N VAL A 12 10.76 -3.33 9.76
CA VAL A 12 11.10 -4.55 10.54
C VAL A 12 10.64 -4.43 12.00
N ASP A 13 10.59 -3.22 12.55
CA ASP A 13 10.12 -2.90 13.89
C ASP A 13 8.60 -2.59 13.97
N GLY A 14 7.85 -2.77 12.87
CA GLY A 14 6.40 -2.87 12.90
C GLY A 14 5.62 -1.58 12.59
N TYR A 15 6.24 -0.59 11.94
CA TYR A 15 5.61 0.68 11.61
C TYR A 15 5.26 0.79 10.12
N ALA A 16 4.06 1.29 9.82
CA ALA A 16 3.57 1.52 8.46
C ALA A 16 3.84 2.96 7.95
N ALA A 17 4.21 3.88 8.85
CA ALA A 17 4.49 5.26 8.52
C ALA A 17 5.44 5.87 9.56
N ASP A 18 6.16 6.92 9.16
CA ASP A 18 7.01 7.70 10.05
C ASP A 18 6.18 8.59 11.00
N ARG A 19 6.87 9.35 11.87
CA ARG A 19 6.23 10.26 12.83
C ARG A 19 5.41 11.39 12.22
N HIS A 20 5.58 11.68 10.92
CA HIS A 20 4.81 12.68 10.18
C HIS A 20 3.70 12.04 9.35
N GLY A 21 3.54 10.71 9.42
CA GLY A 21 2.53 9.97 8.67
C GLY A 21 2.96 9.59 7.25
N SER A 22 4.24 9.68 6.90
CA SER A 22 4.76 9.33 5.58
C SER A 22 5.20 7.86 5.49
N ALA A 23 4.83 7.18 4.41
CA ALA A 23 5.34 5.84 4.06
C ALA A 23 6.60 5.89 3.18
N GLY A 24 7.13 7.07 2.85
CA GLY A 24 8.27 7.25 1.94
C GLY A 24 9.49 6.38 2.27
N PRO A 25 9.91 6.22 3.55
CA PRO A 25 11.02 5.34 3.91
C PRO A 25 10.81 3.86 3.58
N LEU A 26 9.56 3.41 3.43
CA LEU A 26 9.22 2.03 3.07
C LEU A 26 9.20 1.81 1.55
N TYR A 27 9.08 2.88 0.78
CA TYR A 27 8.90 2.82 -0.68
C TYR A 27 9.79 3.86 -1.38
N PRO A 28 11.14 3.68 -1.37
CA PRO A 28 12.04 4.57 -2.11
C PRO A 28 11.79 4.54 -3.63
N ASP A 29 11.11 3.50 -4.11
CA ASP A 29 10.84 3.12 -5.50
C ASP A 29 9.34 2.87 -5.73
N LEU A 30 8.46 3.59 -5.02
CA LEU A 30 7.00 3.39 -5.10
C LEU A 30 6.47 3.43 -6.55
N ALA A 31 7.02 4.33 -7.37
CA ALA A 31 6.63 4.46 -8.77
C ALA A 31 6.96 3.18 -9.56
N ASP A 32 8.14 2.61 -9.35
CA ASP A 32 8.58 1.40 -10.05
C ASP A 32 7.82 0.16 -9.56
N LEU A 33 7.50 0.10 -8.26
CA LEU A 33 6.72 -0.99 -7.67
C LEU A 33 5.34 -1.13 -8.34
N ARG A 34 4.70 -0.01 -8.68
CA ARG A 34 3.36 0.02 -9.28
C ARG A 34 3.28 -0.76 -10.59
N ASP A 35 4.36 -0.75 -11.37
CA ASP A 35 4.42 -1.33 -12.71
C ASP A 35 4.98 -2.77 -12.71
N THR A 36 5.05 -3.42 -11.54
CA THR A 36 5.46 -4.81 -11.42
C THR A 36 4.30 -5.78 -11.66
N ASP A 37 4.59 -6.93 -12.29
CA ASP A 37 3.61 -8.02 -12.47
C ASP A 37 2.91 -8.42 -11.15
N TYR A 38 3.64 -8.35 -10.03
CA TYR A 38 3.10 -8.63 -8.70
C TYR A 38 1.99 -7.65 -8.32
N MET A 39 2.22 -6.34 -8.47
CA MET A 39 1.23 -5.33 -8.10
C MET A 39 0.02 -5.36 -9.04
N GLU A 40 0.23 -5.56 -10.34
CA GLU A 40 -0.85 -5.72 -11.30
C GLU A 40 -1.74 -6.93 -10.96
N ALA A 41 -1.14 -8.08 -10.65
CA ALA A 41 -1.88 -9.28 -10.23
C ALA A 41 -2.68 -9.04 -8.94
N MET A 42 -2.09 -8.38 -7.95
CA MET A 42 -2.75 -8.05 -6.68
C MET A 42 -3.96 -7.12 -6.86
N ILE A 43 -3.84 -6.10 -7.73
CA ILE A 43 -4.93 -5.17 -8.04
C ILE A 43 -6.07 -5.92 -8.74
N ASN A 44 -5.73 -6.76 -9.74
CA ASN A 44 -6.70 -7.54 -10.50
C ASN A 44 -7.44 -8.58 -9.65
N GLU A 45 -6.76 -9.24 -8.69
CA GLU A 45 -7.41 -10.18 -7.77
C GLU A 45 -8.31 -9.47 -6.75
N THR A 46 -7.90 -8.30 -6.26
CA THR A 46 -8.59 -7.60 -5.17
C THR A 46 -9.92 -6.98 -5.63
N GLY A 47 -9.94 -6.30 -6.77
CA GLY A 47 -11.15 -5.75 -7.42
C GLY A 47 -11.88 -4.62 -6.68
N ALA A 48 -11.77 -4.53 -5.35
CA ALA A 48 -12.34 -3.47 -4.52
C ALA A 48 -11.48 -3.21 -3.28
N VAL A 49 -11.30 -1.94 -2.90
CA VAL A 49 -10.44 -1.53 -1.79
C VAL A 49 -11.26 -0.87 -0.68
N LEU A 50 -10.97 -1.25 0.57
CA LEU A 50 -11.40 -0.55 1.78
C LEU A 50 -10.16 0.05 2.45
N MET A 51 -10.14 1.35 2.66
CA MET A 51 -9.04 2.02 3.36
C MET A 51 -9.50 3.22 4.18
N GLY A 52 -8.70 3.60 5.17
CA GLY A 52 -8.95 4.81 5.96
C GLY A 52 -8.65 6.09 5.17
N ARG A 53 -9.33 7.19 5.52
CA ARG A 53 -9.17 8.51 4.87
C ARG A 53 -7.70 8.95 4.75
N ARG A 54 -6.92 8.84 5.83
CA ARG A 54 -5.50 9.25 5.83
C ARG A 54 -4.64 8.43 4.88
N ALA A 55 -4.94 7.15 4.72
CA ALA A 55 -4.23 6.30 3.76
C ALA A 55 -4.59 6.67 2.32
N PHE A 56 -5.86 7.07 2.08
CA PHE A 56 -6.30 7.55 0.78
C PHE A 56 -5.63 8.89 0.41
N GLU A 57 -5.60 9.85 1.34
CA GLU A 57 -4.96 11.16 1.15
C GLU A 57 -3.45 11.06 0.94
N MET A 58 -2.79 9.99 1.42
CA MET A 58 -1.35 9.76 1.20
C MET A 58 -1.01 9.46 -0.27
N ALA A 59 -1.98 9.02 -1.07
CA ALA A 59 -1.79 8.74 -2.49
C ALA A 59 -1.96 9.99 -3.38
N ASP A 60 -2.36 11.14 -2.80
CA ASP A 60 -2.55 12.42 -3.49
C ASP A 60 -1.20 13.19 -3.48
N PRO A 61 -0.63 13.58 -4.63
CA PRO A 61 0.68 14.23 -4.73
C PRO A 61 0.76 15.64 -4.14
#